data_AF-A0A067Q6T5-F1
#
_entry.id   AF-A0A067Q6T5-F1
#
_cell.length_a   1.000
_cell.length_b   1.000
_cell.length_c   1.000
_cell.angle_alpha   90.00
_cell.angle_beta   90.00
_cell.angle_gamma   90.00
#
_symmetry.space_group_name_H-M   'P 1'
#
loop_
_entity.id
_entity.type
_entity.pdbx_description
1 polymer ?
#
loop_
_entity_poly.entity_id
_entity_poly.type
_entity_poly.pdbx_seq_one_letter_code
_entity_poly.pdbx_strand_id
1 'polypeptide(L)'
;MSSNPSVNLTPVYEFSASGATGFSPQAPTARWPSHWLYDMSAQVSSIDPLPRAQGSFSDVHKGSLTTDISVAIKIFGVCKGEETNIPILEHYRREVRAYELLSPNHPHVAKVHGVATIGGGPAIVIKMYENGNAPQYLHLNPHASAHRYVLNIIEGIKSLHTHLTRLDFTLASV
;
A
#
# COMPACT_ATOMS: atom_id res chain seq x y z
N MET A 1 -24.71 -10.15 34.02
CA MET A 1 -23.62 -9.31 33.48
C MET A 1 -23.20 -9.93 32.16
N SER A 2 -23.22 -9.11 31.12
CA SER A 2 -23.42 -9.48 29.71
C SER A 2 -22.23 -10.19 29.08
N SER A 3 -22.51 -11.34 28.46
CA SER A 3 -21.65 -12.01 27.49
C SER A 3 -21.61 -11.21 26.19
N ASN A 4 -20.43 -10.77 25.76
CA ASN A 4 -20.23 -10.22 24.42
C ASN A 4 -20.18 -11.38 23.42
N PRO A 5 -21.02 -11.41 22.37
CA PRO A 5 -20.87 -12.39 21.31
C PRO A 5 -19.70 -11.98 20.41
N SER A 6 -18.73 -12.88 20.25
CA SER A 6 -17.66 -12.78 19.26
C SER A 6 -18.27 -12.68 17.86
N VAL A 7 -18.17 -11.51 17.25
CA VAL A 7 -18.54 -11.31 15.84
C VAL A 7 -17.43 -11.93 14.99
N ASN A 8 -17.75 -13.07 14.38
CA ASN A 8 -16.88 -13.81 13.50
C ASN A 8 -16.80 -13.05 12.16
N LEU A 9 -15.78 -12.21 12.00
CA LEU A 9 -15.47 -11.55 10.73
C LEU A 9 -14.58 -12.49 9.91
N THR A 10 -15.18 -13.34 9.09
CA THR A 10 -14.46 -14.04 8.04
C THR A 10 -14.17 -13.05 6.90
N PRO A 11 -12.89 -12.79 6.54
CA PRO A 11 -12.60 -12.09 5.31
C PRO A 11 -12.98 -13.01 4.13
N VAL A 12 -13.87 -12.54 3.27
CA VAL A 12 -14.27 -13.25 2.06
C VAL A 12 -13.18 -13.02 1.01
N TYR A 13 -12.11 -13.80 1.09
CA TYR A 13 -11.19 -14.03 -0.03
C TYR A 13 -11.32 -15.50 -0.44
N GLU A 14 -12.41 -15.82 -1.11
CA GLU A 14 -12.57 -17.12 -1.76
C GLU A 14 -12.06 -16.99 -3.20
N PHE A 15 -10.82 -17.42 -3.42
CA PHE A 15 -10.27 -17.60 -4.76
C PHE A 15 -10.73 -18.96 -5.28
N SER A 16 -11.84 -19.00 -6.02
CA SER A 16 -12.30 -20.22 -6.66
C SER A 16 -11.51 -20.44 -7.96
N ALA A 17 -10.57 -21.40 -7.91
CA ALA A 17 -9.91 -21.94 -9.09
C ALA A 17 -10.77 -23.05 -9.71
N SER A 18 -11.75 -22.71 -10.55
CA SER A 18 -12.16 -23.50 -11.73
C SER A 18 -13.37 -22.84 -12.40
N GLY A 19 -13.32 -22.75 -13.74
CA GLY A 19 -14.47 -22.37 -14.56
C GLY A 19 -14.18 -21.23 -15.52
N ALA A 20 -13.68 -21.56 -16.70
CA ALA A 20 -13.73 -20.67 -17.84
C ALA A 20 -15.21 -20.38 -18.17
N THR A 21 -15.66 -19.14 -18.03
CA THR A 21 -16.75 -18.50 -18.80
C THR A 21 -16.86 -17.02 -18.41
N GLY A 22 -16.59 -16.14 -19.37
CA GLY A 22 -17.19 -14.79 -19.47
C GLY A 22 -16.94 -13.79 -18.34
N PHE A 23 -15.71 -13.32 -18.14
CA PHE A 23 -15.49 -12.04 -17.47
C PHE A 23 -15.70 -10.89 -18.47
N SER A 24 -16.86 -10.23 -18.38
CA SER A 24 -17.05 -8.90 -18.95
C SER A 24 -16.55 -7.88 -17.93
N PRO A 25 -15.54 -7.05 -18.23
CA PRO A 25 -15.04 -6.06 -17.30
C PRO A 25 -16.06 -4.92 -17.21
N GLN A 26 -16.96 -4.98 -16.22
CA GLN A 26 -17.65 -3.77 -15.79
C GLN A 26 -16.65 -2.94 -15.00
N ALA A 27 -16.18 -1.85 -15.61
CA ALA A 27 -15.36 -0.85 -14.96
C ALA A 27 -16.12 -0.29 -13.74
N PRO A 28 -15.50 -0.23 -12.55
CA PRO A 28 -16.08 0.46 -11.41
C PRO A 28 -16.37 1.92 -11.79
N THR A 29 -17.62 2.35 -11.63
CA THR A 29 -18.09 3.71 -11.97
C THR A 29 -17.66 4.77 -10.97
N ALA A 30 -16.92 4.40 -9.92
CA ALA A 30 -16.25 5.34 -9.04
C ALA A 30 -14.99 5.86 -9.74
N ARG A 31 -15.10 7.02 -10.42
CA ARG A 31 -13.91 7.81 -10.79
C ARG A 31 -13.19 8.19 -9.50
N TRP A 32 -12.11 7.48 -9.21
CA TRP A 32 -11.19 7.83 -8.15
C TRP A 32 -10.71 9.29 -8.34
N PRO A 33 -10.49 10.05 -7.26
CA PRO A 33 -9.98 11.41 -7.38
C PRO A 33 -8.67 11.41 -8.18
N SER A 34 -8.47 12.43 -9.01
CA SER A 34 -7.29 12.60 -9.85
C SER A 34 -6.01 12.56 -8.99
N HIS A 35 -5.25 11.48 -9.12
CA HIS A 35 -3.90 11.33 -8.58
C HIS A 35 -2.94 11.11 -9.75
N TRP A 36 -1.68 11.54 -9.61
CA TRP A 36 -0.68 11.36 -10.68
C TRP A 36 0.04 10.00 -10.59
N LEU A 37 -0.23 9.21 -9.54
CA LEU A 37 0.22 7.82 -9.47
C LEU A 37 -0.43 7.00 -10.57
N TYR A 38 0.37 6.17 -11.24
CA TYR A 38 -0.09 5.33 -12.34
C TYR A 38 -1.03 4.23 -11.84
N ASP A 39 -2.11 3.95 -12.58
CA ASP A 39 -2.99 2.82 -12.31
C ASP A 39 -2.39 1.53 -12.85
N MET A 40 -2.00 0.65 -11.94
CA MET A 40 -1.34 -0.62 -12.20
C MET A 40 -2.29 -1.81 -12.22
N SER A 41 -3.62 -1.60 -12.12
CA SER A 41 -4.59 -2.69 -12.03
C SER A 41 -4.42 -3.74 -13.14
N ALA A 42 -4.19 -3.28 -14.38
CA ALA A 42 -3.95 -4.16 -15.53
C ALA A 42 -2.55 -4.79 -15.58
N GLN A 43 -1.60 -4.29 -14.78
CA GLN A 43 -0.22 -4.75 -14.74
C GLN A 43 0.04 -5.75 -13.62
N VAL A 44 -0.84 -5.86 -12.63
CA VAL A 44 -0.72 -6.88 -11.56
C VAL A 44 -1.04 -8.24 -12.15
N SER A 45 -0.04 -9.11 -12.24
CA SER A 45 -0.16 -10.46 -12.83
C SER A 45 -0.49 -11.54 -11.80
N SER A 46 -0.05 -11.37 -10.55
CA SER A 46 -0.39 -12.31 -9.47
C SER A 46 -0.34 -11.64 -8.10
N ILE A 47 -1.05 -12.25 -7.16
CA ILE A 47 -1.09 -11.86 -5.75
C ILE A 47 -1.07 -13.14 -4.92
N ASP A 48 -0.14 -13.22 -3.96
CA ASP A 48 -0.09 -14.31 -2.99
C ASP A 48 -1.38 -14.27 -2.15
N PRO A 49 -2.08 -15.40 -1.97
CA PRO A 49 -3.37 -15.43 -1.27
C PRO A 49 -3.22 -15.11 0.23
N LEU A 50 -2.05 -15.35 0.81
CA LEU A 50 -1.78 -15.08 2.21
C LEU A 50 -1.08 -13.73 2.38
N PRO A 51 -1.60 -12.84 3.25
CA PRO A 51 -0.94 -11.58 3.53
C PRO A 51 0.38 -11.82 4.27
N ARG A 52 1.41 -11.03 3.91
CA ARG A 52 2.69 -10.98 4.64
C ARG A 52 2.63 -10.08 5.87
N ALA A 53 1.72 -9.12 5.89
CA ALA A 53 1.44 -8.28 7.05
C ALA A 53 -0.03 -7.87 7.06
N GLN A 54 -0.61 -7.75 8.24
CA GLN A 54 -2.00 -7.35 8.43
C GLN A 54 -2.06 -6.14 9.36
N GLY A 55 -2.79 -5.12 8.93
CA GLY A 55 -3.07 -3.90 9.70
C GLY A 55 -4.56 -3.72 9.93
N SER A 56 -4.93 -2.69 10.67
CA SER A 56 -6.34 -2.41 11.00
C SER A 56 -7.22 -2.07 9.80
N PHE A 57 -6.63 -1.50 8.74
CA PHE A 57 -7.34 -1.00 7.56
C PHE A 57 -6.90 -1.66 6.26
N SER A 58 -5.83 -2.44 6.30
CA SER A 58 -5.21 -2.97 5.09
C SER A 58 -4.39 -4.21 5.37
N ASP A 59 -4.33 -5.08 4.39
CA ASP A 59 -3.41 -6.21 4.33
C ASP A 59 -2.33 -5.97 3.28
N VAL A 60 -1.12 -6.48 3.50
CA VAL A 60 -0.01 -6.40 2.54
C VAL A 60 0.28 -7.78 1.99
N HIS A 61 0.05 -7.96 0.70
CA HIS A 61 0.32 -9.19 -0.02
C HIS A 61 1.60 -9.05 -0.84
N LYS A 62 2.31 -10.16 -1.06
CA LYS A 62 3.32 -10.20 -2.11
C LYS A 62 2.59 -10.43 -3.45
N GLY A 63 3.11 -9.84 -4.52
CA GLY A 63 2.59 -10.07 -5.87
C GLY A 63 3.66 -9.84 -6.92
N SER A 64 3.26 -9.97 -8.18
CA SER A 64 4.11 -9.65 -9.32
C SER A 64 3.39 -8.74 -10.32
N LEU A 65 4.20 -7.95 -11.04
CA LEU A 65 3.77 -7.22 -12.23
C LEU A 65 4.06 -8.03 -13.50
N THR A 66 3.43 -7.68 -14.63
CA THR A 66 3.61 -8.31 -15.95
C THR A 66 5.06 -8.40 -16.45
N THR A 67 5.98 -7.66 -15.85
CA THR A 67 7.43 -7.70 -16.12
C THR A 67 8.22 -8.52 -15.10
N ASP A 68 7.56 -9.46 -14.39
CA ASP A 68 8.12 -10.28 -13.30
C ASP A 68 8.77 -9.48 -12.16
N ILE A 69 8.36 -8.23 -11.98
CA ILE A 69 8.82 -7.40 -10.86
C ILE A 69 8.04 -7.79 -9.61
N SER A 70 8.74 -8.32 -8.60
CA SER A 70 8.20 -8.61 -7.27
C SER A 70 7.79 -7.31 -6.56
N VAL A 71 6.53 -7.24 -6.11
CA VAL A 71 5.94 -6.08 -5.46
C VAL A 71 5.25 -6.46 -4.15
N ALA A 72 5.14 -5.49 -3.25
CA ALA A 72 4.22 -5.52 -2.12
C ALA A 72 2.95 -4.76 -2.51
N ILE A 73 1.80 -5.41 -2.36
CA ILE A 73 0.49 -4.86 -2.70
C ILE A 73 -0.28 -4.66 -1.40
N LYS A 74 -0.43 -3.40 -0.99
CA LYS A 74 -1.19 -3.03 0.21
C LYS A 74 -2.64 -2.82 -0.18
N ILE A 75 -3.51 -3.75 0.17
CA ILE A 75 -4.94 -3.78 -0.16
C ILE A 75 -5.74 -3.26 1.02
N PHE A 76 -6.60 -2.27 0.79
CA PHE A 76 -7.45 -1.69 1.83
C PHE A 76 -8.80 -2.41 1.88
N GLY A 77 -9.17 -2.89 3.06
CA GLY A 77 -10.32 -3.77 3.26
C GLY A 77 -11.65 -3.02 3.17
N VAL A 78 -12.20 -2.86 1.97
CA VAL A 78 -13.51 -2.21 1.76
C VAL A 78 -14.64 -3.23 1.98
N CYS A 79 -15.58 -2.88 2.86
CA CYS A 79 -16.77 -3.68 3.17
C CYS A 79 -17.96 -3.24 2.30
N LYS A 80 -19.03 -4.04 2.25
CA LYS A 80 -20.25 -3.69 1.50
C LYS A 80 -21.01 -2.48 2.09
N GLY A 81 -20.73 -2.07 3.32
CA GLY A 81 -21.33 -0.90 3.95
C GLY A 81 -20.53 0.38 3.68
N GLU A 82 -21.15 1.38 3.05
CA GLU A 82 -20.44 2.61 2.65
C GLU A 82 -19.89 3.41 3.83
N GLU A 83 -20.63 3.50 4.94
CA GLU A 83 -20.21 4.27 6.12
C GLU A 83 -18.96 3.71 6.79
N THR A 84 -18.82 2.38 6.86
CA THR A 84 -17.65 1.74 7.47
C THR A 84 -16.38 1.91 6.63
N ASN A 85 -16.53 2.27 5.36
CA ASN A 85 -15.42 2.46 4.42
C ASN A 85 -14.84 3.87 4.48
N ILE A 86 -15.57 4.85 4.99
CA ILE A 86 -15.11 6.25 5.08
C ILE A 86 -13.73 6.36 5.74
N PRO A 87 -13.48 5.81 6.95
CA PRO A 87 -12.16 5.92 7.58
C PRO A 87 -11.06 5.19 6.81
N ILE A 88 -11.40 4.07 6.16
CA ILE A 88 -10.45 3.27 5.36
C ILE A 88 -10.02 4.04 4.11
N LEU A 89 -10.98 4.65 3.43
CA LEU A 89 -10.75 5.44 2.23
C LEU A 89 -10.01 6.74 2.54
N GLU A 90 -10.29 7.38 3.68
CA GLU A 90 -9.50 8.51 4.16
C GLU A 90 -8.05 8.11 4.47
N HIS A 91 -7.81 6.92 5.05
CA HIS A 91 -6.47 6.41 5.27
C HIS A 91 -5.71 6.19 3.95
N TYR A 92 -6.36 5.53 2.99
CA TYR A 92 -5.84 5.36 1.64
C TYR A 92 -5.49 6.71 0.97
N ARG A 93 -6.42 7.68 0.99
CA ARG A 93 -6.21 9.00 0.39
C ARG A 93 -5.03 9.75 1.00
N ARG A 94 -4.88 9.68 2.33
CA ARG A 94 -3.75 10.31 3.02
C ARG A 94 -2.43 9.68 2.62
N GLU A 95 -2.40 8.36 2.48
CA GLU A 95 -1.19 7.64 2.09
C GLU A 95 -0.81 7.91 0.63
N VAL A 96 -1.78 7.89 -0.29
CA VAL A 96 -1.56 8.30 -1.70
C VAL A 96 -1.02 9.72 -1.76
N ARG A 97 -1.70 10.68 -1.11
CA ARG A 97 -1.26 12.08 -1.08
C ARG A 97 0.14 12.23 -0.51
N ALA A 98 0.47 11.47 0.54
CA ALA A 98 1.81 11.47 1.10
C ALA A 98 2.83 11.10 0.04
N TYR A 99 2.64 10.00 -0.71
CA TYR A 99 3.54 9.60 -1.79
C TYR A 99 3.58 10.58 -2.96
N GLU A 100 2.46 11.23 -3.28
CA GLU A 100 2.39 12.25 -4.34
C GLU A 100 3.22 13.51 -4.03
N LEU A 101 3.43 13.82 -2.75
CA LEU A 101 4.26 14.95 -2.33
C LEU A 101 5.76 14.60 -2.30
N LEU A 102 6.11 13.32 -2.46
CA LEU A 102 7.50 12.88 -2.42
C LEU A 102 8.09 12.83 -3.83
N SER A 103 9.38 13.17 -3.91
CA SER A 103 10.12 13.00 -5.16
C SER A 103 10.13 11.52 -5.55
N PRO A 104 9.81 11.18 -6.82
CA PRO A 104 9.88 9.81 -7.28
C PRO A 104 11.33 9.30 -7.14
N ASN A 105 11.48 8.12 -6.52
CA ASN A 105 12.77 7.43 -6.27
C ASN A 105 13.66 7.99 -5.15
N HIS A 106 13.10 8.52 -4.07
CA HIS A 106 13.91 8.87 -2.90
C HIS A 106 14.59 7.63 -2.27
N PRO A 107 15.92 7.64 -2.02
CA PRO A 107 16.70 6.43 -1.65
C PRO A 107 16.32 5.82 -0.29
N HIS A 108 15.78 6.62 0.63
CA HIS A 108 15.40 6.19 1.98
C HIS A 108 13.89 6.17 2.24
N VAL A 109 13.09 6.24 1.17
CA VAL A 109 11.63 6.09 1.24
C VAL A 109 11.22 4.90 0.39
N ALA A 110 10.17 4.21 0.78
CA ALA A 110 9.62 3.11 0.01
C ALA A 110 9.25 3.58 -1.40
N LYS A 111 9.75 2.87 -2.42
CA LYS A 111 9.42 3.18 -3.82
C LYS A 111 8.00 2.69 -4.11
N VAL A 112 7.12 3.61 -4.48
CA VAL A 112 5.78 3.32 -5.00
C VAL A 112 5.85 3.20 -6.51
N HIS A 113 5.28 2.13 -7.05
CA HIS A 113 5.10 1.94 -8.48
C HIS A 113 3.81 2.60 -8.98
N GLY A 114 2.76 2.58 -8.15
CA GLY A 114 1.47 3.17 -8.47
C GLY A 114 0.38 2.72 -7.51
N VAL A 115 -0.86 2.85 -7.95
CA VAL A 115 -2.05 2.35 -7.24
C VAL A 115 -2.74 1.28 -8.08
N ALA A 116 -3.67 0.53 -7.50
CA ALA A 116 -4.47 -0.45 -8.22
C ALA A 116 -5.85 -0.62 -7.57
N THR A 117 -6.77 -1.25 -8.30
CA THR A 117 -8.04 -1.76 -7.78
C THR A 117 -7.97 -3.28 -7.73
N ILE A 118 -7.92 -3.85 -6.53
CA ILE A 118 -7.81 -5.30 -6.30
C ILE A 118 -9.04 -5.78 -5.53
N GLY A 119 -9.76 -6.76 -6.08
CA GLY A 119 -10.98 -7.28 -5.44
C GLY A 119 -12.07 -6.22 -5.22
N GLY A 120 -12.07 -5.14 -6.02
CA GLY A 120 -12.98 -3.99 -5.87
C GLY A 120 -12.55 -2.95 -4.82
N GLY A 121 -11.47 -3.21 -4.06
CA GLY A 121 -10.89 -2.26 -3.10
C GLY A 121 -9.67 -1.52 -3.66
N PRO A 122 -9.34 -0.33 -3.12
CA PRO A 122 -8.14 0.39 -3.50
C PRO A 122 -6.90 -0.29 -2.92
N ALA A 123 -5.80 -0.20 -3.66
CA ALA A 123 -4.52 -0.76 -3.28
C ALA A 123 -3.36 0.15 -3.69
N ILE A 124 -2.24 0.05 -2.96
CA ILE A 124 -0.98 0.73 -3.30
C ILE A 124 0.05 -0.33 -3.65
N VAL A 125 0.71 -0.16 -4.80
CA VAL A 125 1.75 -1.07 -5.30
C VAL A 125 3.12 -0.50 -4.99
N ILE A 126 3.87 -1.21 -4.15
CA ILE A 126 5.15 -0.78 -3.58
C ILE A 126 6.23 -1.77 -3.99
N LYS A 127 7.47 -1.32 -4.16
CA LYS A 127 8.62 -2.22 -4.31
C LYS A 127 8.67 -3.22 -3.15
N MET A 128 8.94 -4.48 -3.46
CA MET A 128 9.13 -5.51 -2.43
C MET A 128 10.48 -5.35 -1.72
N TYR A 129 10.47 -5.36 -0.38
CA TYR A 129 11.66 -5.34 0.48
C TYR A 129 11.73 -6.65 1.28
N GLU A 130 12.58 -7.58 0.83
CA GLU A 130 12.60 -8.96 1.34
C GLU A 130 13.21 -9.12 2.75
N ASN A 131 13.96 -8.12 3.23
CA ASN A 131 14.65 -8.17 4.53
C ASN A 131 13.74 -7.92 5.74
N GLY A 132 12.44 -7.67 5.51
CA GLY A 132 11.46 -7.46 6.58
C GLY A 132 11.65 -6.13 7.33
N ASN A 133 11.26 -6.13 8.61
CA ASN A 133 11.34 -4.94 9.46
C ASN A 133 12.74 -4.79 10.10
N ALA A 134 13.13 -3.55 10.41
CA ALA A 134 14.47 -3.24 10.92
C ALA A 134 14.80 -3.91 12.26
N PRO A 135 13.93 -3.94 13.28
CA PRO A 135 14.23 -4.62 14.55
C PRO A 135 14.53 -6.12 14.36
N GLN A 136 13.68 -6.83 13.61
CA GLN A 136 13.87 -8.25 13.33
C GLN A 136 15.13 -8.48 12.50
N TYR A 137 15.38 -7.64 11.50
CA TYR A 137 16.57 -7.74 10.67
C TYR A 137 17.86 -7.58 11.48
N LEU A 138 17.93 -6.57 12.36
CA LEU A 138 19.09 -6.34 13.23
C LEU A 138 19.30 -7.46 14.24
N HIS A 139 18.21 -8.04 14.76
CA HIS A 139 18.29 -9.20 15.65
C HIS A 139 18.90 -10.42 14.94
N LEU A 140 18.51 -10.67 13.69
CA LEU A 140 19.03 -11.79 12.89
C LEU A 140 20.43 -11.53 12.30
N ASN A 141 20.86 -10.27 12.22
CA ASN A 141 22.13 -9.86 11.63
C ASN A 141 22.94 -9.00 12.62
N PRO A 142 23.55 -9.60 13.65
CA PRO A 142 24.22 -8.86 14.73
C PRO A 142 25.45 -8.05 14.26
N HIS A 143 26.02 -8.39 13.10
CA HIS A 143 27.11 -7.65 12.48
C HIS A 143 26.65 -6.40 11.70
N ALA A 144 25.33 -6.26 11.47
CA ALA A 144 24.79 -5.11 10.78
C ALA A 144 24.85 -3.87 11.68
N SER A 145 25.37 -2.76 11.16
CA SER A 145 25.54 -1.53 11.94
C SER A 145 24.22 -0.81 12.15
N ALA A 146 23.62 -0.96 13.34
CA ALA A 146 22.43 -0.21 13.74
C ALA A 146 22.61 1.31 13.56
N HIS A 147 23.80 1.83 13.89
CA HIS A 147 24.17 3.22 13.69
C HIS A 147 24.00 3.68 12.23
N ARG A 148 24.46 2.87 11.26
CA ARG A 148 24.30 3.20 9.83
C ARG A 148 22.84 3.24 9.39
N TYR A 149 21.98 2.36 9.90
CA TYR A 149 20.55 2.42 9.58
C TYR A 149 19.86 3.64 10.17
N VAL A 150 20.24 4.05 11.39
CA VAL A 150 19.74 5.29 12.00
C VAL A 150 20.12 6.51 11.15
N LEU A 151 21.36 6.58 10.65
CA LEU A 151 21.78 7.65 9.74
C LEU A 151 20.91 7.69 8.46
N ASN A 152 20.68 6.54 7.82
CA ASN A 152 19.82 6.47 6.64
C ASN A 152 18.38 6.95 6.93
N ILE A 153 17.83 6.63 8.10
CA ILE A 153 16.50 7.10 8.53
C ILE A 153 16.51 8.62 8.69
N ILE A 154 17.53 9.17 9.34
CA ILE A 154 17.68 10.62 9.54
C ILE A 154 17.80 11.35 8.19
N GLU A 155 18.60 10.82 7.26
CA GLU A 155 18.73 11.37 5.90
C GLU A 155 17.39 11.36 5.16
N GLY A 156 16.63 10.27 5.29
CA GLY A 156 15.26 10.18 4.80
C GLY A 156 14.36 11.27 5.35
N ILE A 157 14.25 11.37 6.68
CA ILE A 157 13.39 12.36 7.36
C ILE A 157 13.81 13.80 7.02
N LYS A 158 15.11 14.09 7.00
CA LYS A 158 15.64 15.39 6.63
C LYS A 158 15.21 15.79 5.21
N SER A 159 15.28 14.85 4.28
CA SER A 159 14.84 15.07 2.90
C SER A 159 13.33 15.30 2.81
N LEU A 160 12.53 14.54 3.57
CA LEU A 160 11.07 14.75 3.65
C LEU A 160 10.74 16.16 4.15
N HIS A 161 11.37 16.61 5.24
CA HIS A 161 11.16 17.97 5.77
C HIS A 161 11.58 19.03 4.75
N THR A 162 12.72 18.86 4.08
CA THR A 162 13.23 19.85 3.13
C THR A 162 12.34 19.97 1.88
N HIS A 163 11.83 18.85 1.37
CA HIS A 163 10.95 18.86 0.20
C HIS A 163 9.59 19.45 0.52
N LEU A 164 8.99 19.11 1.67
CA LEU A 164 7.71 19.65 2.07
C LEU A 164 7.78 21.17 2.31
N THR A 165 8.83 21.66 2.97
CA THR A 165 9.03 23.11 3.15
C THR A 165 9.15 23.87 1.83
N ARG A 166 9.71 23.26 0.77
CA ARG A 166 9.83 23.91 -0.55
C ARG A 166 8.51 24.02 -1.30
N LEU A 167 7.57 23.10 -1.09
CA LEU A 167 6.26 23.14 -1.73
C LEU A 167 5.38 24.26 -1.14
N ASP A 168 5.51 24.55 0.16
CA ASP A 168 4.77 25.64 0.82
C ASP A 168 5.13 27.03 0.28
N PHE A 169 6.40 27.28 -0.08
CA PHE A 169 6.83 28.57 -0.66
C PHE A 169 6.39 28.76 -2.12
N THR A 170 6.17 27.67 -2.85
CA THR A 170 5.79 27.74 -4.28
C THR A 170 4.28 27.98 -4.45
N LEU A 171 3.45 27.55 -3.50
CA LEU A 171 2.00 27.81 -3.50
C LEU A 171 1.60 29.17 -2.90
N ALA A 172 2.51 29.83 -2.17
CA ALA A 172 2.27 31.17 -1.61
C ALA A 172 2.62 32.33 -2.58
N SER A 173 3.03 32.02 -3.82
CA SER A 173 3.49 32.99 -4.81
C SER A 173 2.64 33.04 -6.10
N VAL A 174 1.40 32.57 -6.04
CA VAL A 174 0.38 32.71 -7.11
C VAL A 174 -0.78 33.57 -6.63
#